data_AF-A0A7Y4UBE1-F1
#
_entry.id   AF-A0A7Y4UBE1-F1
#
_cell.length_a   1.000
_cell.length_b   1.000
_cell.length_c   1.000
_cell.angle_alpha   90.00
_cell.angle_beta   90.00
_cell.angle_gamma   90.00
#
_symmetry.space_group_name_H-M   'P 1'
#
loop_
_entity.id
_entity.type
_entity.pdbx_description
1 polymer ?
#
loop_
_entity_poly.entity_id
_entity_poly.type
_entity_poly.pdbx_seq_one_letter_code
_entity_poly.pdbx_strand_id
1 'polypeptide(L)'
;MGKIALIILGILLVFVVILAMTGIGQYNGLTTKRTDVDAKWAQVENNLQLRADKIPNLVNIVKGYAKLEEGVLTKIAESQRVIQSSGSTPEQKMDASNQMTGALRAGGLYPFMTFAQAYPNLKSDAQFARLSDELSGTENRLAVARKDYNESTQDYNTSRNRFPAVLIAGMMGFQDKPFFKAEEGSKTAPVVDFSK
;
A
#
# COMPACT_ATOMS: atom_id res chain seq x y z
N MET A 1 24.54 -42.24 41.05
CA MET A 1 24.39 -41.62 39.72
C MET A 1 22.95 -41.52 39.23
N GLY A 2 22.05 -42.47 39.52
CA GLY A 2 20.67 -42.45 38.99
C GLY A 2 19.78 -41.25 39.37
N LYS A 3 19.79 -40.79 40.63
CA LYS A 3 18.93 -39.67 41.07
C LYS A 3 19.29 -38.32 40.41
N ILE A 4 20.59 -38.03 40.24
CA ILE A 4 21.07 -36.81 39.58
C ILE A 4 20.72 -36.85 38.09
N ALA A 5 20.88 -37.99 37.43
CA ALA A 5 20.48 -38.15 36.03
C ALA A 5 18.97 -37.93 35.81
N LEU A 6 18.13 -38.43 36.71
CA LEU A 6 16.67 -38.19 36.67
C LEU A 6 16.32 -36.72 36.88
N ILE A 7 17.02 -36.02 37.77
CA ILE A 7 16.83 -34.56 37.98
C ILE A 7 17.22 -33.78 36.73
N ILE A 8 18.37 -34.08 36.13
CA ILE A 8 18.84 -33.42 34.89
C ILE A 8 17.84 -33.66 33.76
N LEU A 9 17.35 -34.89 33.60
CA LEU A 9 16.35 -35.24 32.58
C LEU A 9 15.03 -34.48 32.81
N GLY A 10 14.58 -34.37 34.07
CA GLY A 10 13.41 -33.58 34.43
C GLY A 10 13.55 -32.10 34.07
N ILE A 11 14.70 -31.49 34.37
CA ILE A 11 15.00 -30.10 34.01
C ILE A 11 14.99 -29.91 32.49
N LEU A 12 15.62 -30.81 31.75
CA LEU A 12 15.68 -30.75 30.29
C LEU A 12 14.27 -30.89 29.67
N LEU A 13 13.44 -31.79 30.20
CA LEU A 13 12.07 -31.95 29.75
C LEU A 13 11.22 -30.69 30.00
N VAL A 14 11.32 -30.10 31.20
CA VAL A 14 10.64 -28.83 31.52
C VAL A 14 11.10 -27.70 30.58
N PHE A 15 12.41 -27.61 30.32
CA PHE A 15 12.96 -26.63 29.39
C PHE A 15 12.41 -26.78 27.97
N VAL A 16 12.34 -28.01 27.45
CA VAL A 16 11.74 -28.30 26.13
C VAL A 16 10.26 -27.92 26.09
N VAL A 17 9.50 -28.20 27.15
CA VAL A 17 8.08 -27.83 27.23
C VAL A 17 7.90 -26.30 27.20
N ILE A 18 8.74 -25.55 27.92
CA ILE A 18 8.71 -24.08 27.90
C ILE A 18 9.02 -23.53 26.49
N LEU A 19 10.03 -24.08 25.82
CA LEU A 19 10.37 -23.69 24.45
C LEU A 19 9.23 -24.00 23.47
N ALA A 20 8.60 -25.18 23.59
CA ALA A 20 7.48 -25.57 22.74
C ALA A 20 6.27 -24.64 22.94
N MET A 21 5.89 -24.34 24.19
CA MET A 21 4.79 -23.41 24.48
C MET A 21 5.07 -22.00 23.95
N THR A 22 6.31 -21.51 24.12
CA THR A 22 6.73 -20.21 23.57
C THR A 22 6.66 -20.23 22.05
N GLY A 23 7.12 -21.30 21.41
CA GLY A 23 7.07 -21.52 19.97
C GLY A 23 5.67 -21.38 19.39
N ILE A 24 4.71 -22.12 19.97
CA ILE A 24 3.30 -22.09 19.55
C ILE A 24 2.69 -20.71 19.74
N GLY A 25 2.97 -20.05 20.88
CA GLY A 25 2.47 -18.71 21.16
C GLY A 25 2.93 -17.67 20.12
N GLN A 26 4.23 -17.66 19.79
CA GLN A 26 4.77 -16.75 18.79
C GLN A 26 4.24 -17.05 17.39
N TYR A 27 4.14 -18.33 17.00
CA TYR A 27 3.61 -18.72 15.68
C TYR A 27 2.17 -18.23 15.49
N ASN A 28 1.30 -18.45 16.48
CA ASN A 28 -0.09 -18.01 16.41
C ASN A 28 -0.18 -16.48 16.39
N GLY A 29 0.59 -15.79 17.23
CA GLY A 29 0.62 -14.33 17.25
C GLY A 29 1.08 -13.71 15.92
N LEU A 30 2.14 -14.26 15.32
CA LEU A 30 2.62 -13.81 14.00
C LEU A 30 1.63 -14.13 12.88
N THR A 31 0.94 -15.28 12.96
CA THR A 31 -0.10 -15.64 11.98
C THR A 31 -1.25 -14.64 12.03
N THR A 32 -1.74 -14.29 13.22
CA THR A 32 -2.79 -13.29 13.38
C THR A 32 -2.38 -11.94 12.80
N LYS A 33 -1.17 -11.45 13.12
CA LYS A 33 -0.67 -10.17 12.61
C LYS A 33 -0.48 -10.19 11.08
N ARG A 34 0.02 -11.30 10.52
CA ARG A 34 0.14 -11.47 9.06
C ARG A 34 -1.22 -11.39 8.38
N THR A 35 -2.23 -12.07 8.93
CA THR A 35 -3.60 -12.04 8.40
C THR A 35 -4.20 -10.63 8.48
N ASP A 36 -3.91 -9.86 9.53
CA ASP A 36 -4.35 -8.46 9.61
C ASP A 36 -3.70 -7.61 8.50
N VAL A 37 -2.38 -7.71 8.30
CA VAL A 37 -1.68 -7.03 7.19
C VAL A 37 -2.28 -7.39 5.84
N ASP A 38 -2.54 -8.67 5.59
CA ASP A 38 -3.12 -9.13 4.33
C ASP A 38 -4.56 -8.59 4.14
N ALA A 39 -5.34 -8.48 5.22
CA ALA A 39 -6.66 -7.86 5.19
C ALA A 39 -6.61 -6.36 4.90
N LYS A 40 -5.65 -5.62 5.50
CA LYS A 40 -5.44 -4.20 5.19
C LYS A 40 -4.94 -3.99 3.77
N TRP A 41 -4.09 -4.89 3.27
CA TRP A 41 -3.64 -4.87 1.89
C TRP A 41 -4.81 -5.03 0.91
N ALA A 42 -5.74 -5.96 1.17
CA ALA A 42 -6.93 -6.14 0.34
C ALA A 42 -7.76 -4.85 0.24
N GLN A 43 -7.83 -4.05 1.30
CA GLN A 43 -8.50 -2.74 1.25
C GLN A 43 -7.75 -1.72 0.39
N VAL A 44 -6.42 -1.70 0.45
CA VAL A 44 -5.60 -0.87 -0.46
C VAL A 44 -5.86 -1.29 -1.90
N GLU A 45 -5.78 -2.59 -2.19
CA GLU A 45 -5.96 -3.14 -3.53
C GLU A 45 -7.33 -2.81 -4.12
N ASN A 46 -8.41 -2.94 -3.34
CA ASN A 46 -9.76 -2.55 -3.79
C ASN A 46 -9.82 -1.09 -4.23
N ASN A 47 -9.20 -0.18 -3.47
CA ASN A 47 -9.18 1.25 -3.83
C ASN A 47 -8.28 1.52 -5.05
N LEU A 48 -7.17 0.78 -5.21
CA LEU A 48 -6.33 0.87 -6.41
C LEU A 48 -7.10 0.43 -7.66
N GLN A 49 -7.85 -0.66 -7.59
CA GLN A 49 -8.67 -1.15 -8.70
C GLN A 49 -9.75 -0.14 -9.08
N LEU A 50 -10.54 0.34 -8.10
CA LEU A 50 -11.57 1.36 -8.33
C LEU A 50 -11.01 2.63 -9.00
N ARG A 51 -9.82 3.06 -8.57
CA ARG A 51 -9.12 4.18 -9.18
C ARG A 51 -8.73 3.88 -10.63
N ALA A 52 -8.10 2.74 -10.87
CA ALA A 52 -7.65 2.32 -12.19
C ALA A 52 -8.81 2.16 -13.18
N ASP A 53 -9.99 1.75 -12.72
CA ASP A 53 -11.19 1.59 -13.55
C ASP A 53 -11.82 2.93 -13.95
N LYS A 54 -11.71 3.96 -13.10
CA LYS A 54 -12.35 5.27 -13.31
C LYS A 54 -11.49 6.24 -14.14
N ILE A 55 -10.17 6.14 -14.06
CA ILE A 55 -9.26 7.05 -14.77
C ILE A 55 -9.45 7.07 -16.30
N PRO A 56 -9.69 5.94 -16.99
CA PRO A 56 -9.95 5.95 -18.44
C PRO A 56 -11.14 6.83 -18.82
N ASN A 57 -12.21 6.82 -18.03
CA ASN A 57 -13.37 7.68 -18.27
C ASN A 57 -13.01 9.16 -18.09
N LEU A 58 -12.19 9.50 -17.10
CA LEU A 58 -11.71 10.86 -16.89
C LEU A 58 -10.87 11.32 -18.08
N VAL A 59 -9.93 10.49 -18.51
CA VAL A 59 -9.07 10.74 -19.67
C VAL A 59 -9.91 10.96 -20.94
N ASN A 60 -10.96 10.16 -21.16
CA ASN A 60 -11.82 10.30 -22.33
C ASN A 60 -12.61 11.61 -22.31
N ILE A 61 -13.15 12.01 -21.16
CA ILE A 61 -13.84 13.30 -21.02
C ILE A 61 -12.85 14.44 -21.29
N VAL A 62 -11.67 14.42 -20.67
CA VAL A 62 -10.66 15.47 -20.85
C VAL A 62 -10.18 15.57 -22.30
N LYS A 63 -10.01 14.45 -23.00
CA LYS A 63 -9.65 14.44 -24.43
C LYS A 63 -10.65 15.19 -25.33
N GLY A 64 -11.92 15.32 -24.91
CA GLY A 64 -12.91 16.13 -25.62
C GLY A 64 -12.64 17.63 -25.55
N TYR A 65 -11.87 18.09 -24.57
CA TYR A 65 -11.62 19.51 -24.30
C TYR A 65 -10.14 19.91 -24.46
N ALA A 66 -9.20 18.98 -24.28
CA ALA A 66 -7.77 19.24 -24.30
C ALA A 66 -6.97 18.08 -24.89
N LYS A 67 -5.80 18.39 -25.45
CA LYS A 67 -4.84 17.36 -25.88
C LYS A 67 -4.02 16.91 -24.68
N LEU A 68 -3.94 15.59 -24.48
CA LEU A 68 -3.05 14.97 -23.49
C LEU A 68 -1.84 14.39 -24.20
N GLU A 69 -0.66 14.52 -23.58
CA GLU A 69 0.58 13.96 -24.12
C GLU A 69 0.53 12.44 -24.18
N GLU A 70 1.02 11.86 -25.28
CA GLU A 70 1.04 10.41 -25.48
C GLU A 70 1.81 9.68 -24.37
N GLY A 71 2.96 10.24 -23.95
CA GLY A 71 3.75 9.68 -22.86
C GLY A 71 2.99 9.61 -21.52
N VAL A 72 2.10 10.56 -21.24
CA VAL A 72 1.24 10.53 -20.05
C VAL A 72 0.21 9.41 -20.16
N LEU A 73 -0.44 9.28 -21.32
CA LEU A 73 -1.45 8.25 -21.58
C LEU A 73 -0.84 6.84 -21.49
N THR A 74 0.35 6.64 -22.04
CA THR A 74 1.08 5.36 -21.99
C THR A 74 1.39 4.98 -20.55
N LYS A 75 1.94 5.89 -19.74
CA LYS A 75 2.24 5.62 -18.32
C LYS A 75 1.00 5.29 -17.50
N ILE A 76 -0.13 5.97 -17.76
CA ILE A 76 -1.42 5.66 -17.12
C ILE A 76 -1.86 4.23 -17.49
N ALA A 77 -1.82 3.88 -18.78
CA ALA A 77 -2.25 2.57 -19.27
C ALA A 77 -1.36 1.43 -18.76
N GLU A 78 -0.04 1.62 -18.71
CA GLU A 78 0.91 0.66 -18.14
C GLU A 78 0.66 0.43 -16.65
N SER A 79 0.51 1.52 -15.89
CA SER A 79 0.23 1.45 -14.46
C SER A 79 -1.10 0.75 -14.19
N GLN A 80 -2.12 1.02 -15.01
CA GLN A 80 -3.42 0.36 -14.92
C GLN A 80 -3.31 -1.15 -15.12
N ARG A 81 -2.56 -1.60 -16.14
CA ARG A 81 -2.35 -3.05 -16.37
C ARG A 81 -1.72 -3.73 -15.16
N VAL A 82 -0.74 -3.10 -14.53
CA VAL A 82 -0.07 -3.68 -13.34
C VAL A 82 -1.03 -3.72 -12.14
N ILE A 83 -1.82 -2.67 -11.91
CA ILE A 83 -2.81 -2.64 -10.81
C ILE A 83 -3.87 -3.73 -10.98
N GLN A 84 -4.40 -3.90 -12.19
CA GLN A 84 -5.46 -4.85 -12.50
C GLN A 84 -4.96 -6.29 -12.66
N SER A 85 -3.66 -6.50 -12.84
CA SER A 85 -3.06 -7.83 -12.95
C SER A 85 -3.20 -8.62 -11.64
N SER A 86 -3.77 -9.83 -11.74
CA SER A 86 -3.82 -10.79 -10.61
C SER A 86 -2.45 -11.39 -10.28
N GLY A 87 -1.49 -11.35 -11.22
CA GLY A 87 -0.14 -11.88 -11.03
C GLY A 87 0.85 -10.88 -10.42
N SER A 88 0.43 -9.63 -10.18
CA SER A 88 1.31 -8.58 -9.68
C SER A 88 1.41 -8.59 -8.15
N THR A 89 2.63 -8.45 -7.64
CA THR A 89 2.89 -8.40 -6.19
C THR A 89 2.40 -7.09 -5.59
N PRO A 90 2.23 -7.04 -4.25
CA PRO A 90 1.90 -5.78 -3.58
C PRO A 90 2.82 -4.62 -3.95
N GLU A 91 4.12 -4.84 -3.94
CA GLU A 91 5.14 -3.83 -4.30
C GLU A 91 4.94 -3.32 -5.73
N GLN A 92 4.72 -4.21 -6.69
CA GLN A 92 4.46 -3.82 -8.08
C GLN A 92 3.21 -2.95 -8.21
N LYS A 93 2.14 -3.27 -7.46
CA LYS A 93 0.91 -2.46 -7.45
C LYS A 93 1.11 -1.11 -6.76
N MET A 94 1.91 -1.05 -5.69
CA MET A 94 2.29 0.20 -5.03
C MET A 94 3.06 1.11 -5.99
N ASP A 95 4.06 0.57 -6.68
CA ASP A 95 4.88 1.30 -7.64
C ASP A 95 4.05 1.78 -8.83
N ALA A 96 3.21 0.92 -9.40
CA ALA A 96 2.28 1.31 -10.46
C ALA A 96 1.31 2.40 -10.00
N SER A 97 0.80 2.32 -8.77
CA SER A 97 -0.06 3.37 -8.22
C SER A 97 0.67 4.71 -8.11
N ASN A 98 1.95 4.70 -7.73
CA ASN A 98 2.78 5.89 -7.64
C ASN A 98 3.05 6.48 -9.03
N GLN A 99 3.45 5.64 -9.99
CA GLN A 99 3.68 6.03 -11.39
C GLN A 99 2.42 6.63 -12.04
N MET A 100 1.25 6.02 -11.82
CA MET A 100 -0.04 6.56 -12.28
C MET A 100 -0.31 7.95 -11.69
N THR A 101 -0.02 8.16 -10.40
CA THR A 101 -0.17 9.46 -9.75
C THR A 101 0.77 10.49 -10.36
N GLY A 102 2.03 10.11 -10.59
CA GLY A 102 3.03 10.95 -11.27
C GLY A 102 2.60 11.34 -12.68
N ALA A 103 2.07 10.39 -13.46
CA ALA A 103 1.57 10.63 -14.81
C ALA A 103 0.35 11.56 -14.83
N LEU A 104 -0.62 11.34 -13.93
CA LEU A 104 -1.78 12.23 -13.79
C LEU A 104 -1.34 13.66 -13.42
N ARG A 105 -0.37 13.82 -12.51
CA ARG A 105 0.18 15.12 -12.14
C ARG A 105 0.90 15.79 -13.32
N ALA A 106 1.71 15.04 -14.06
CA ALA A 106 2.41 15.53 -15.24
C ALA A 106 1.43 15.98 -16.33
N GLY A 107 0.30 15.29 -16.50
CA GLY A 107 -0.79 15.68 -17.39
C GLY A 107 -1.71 16.79 -16.85
N GLY A 108 -1.42 17.34 -15.66
CA GLY A 108 -2.27 18.34 -14.99
C GLY A 108 -3.60 17.80 -14.47
N LEU A 109 -3.83 16.49 -14.55
CA LEU A 109 -5.08 15.81 -14.18
C LEU A 109 -5.20 15.53 -12.67
N TYR A 110 -4.16 15.79 -11.88
CA TYR A 110 -4.18 15.61 -10.43
C TYR A 110 -3.63 16.84 -9.70
N PRO A 111 -4.32 17.38 -8.68
CA PRO A 111 -5.67 17.02 -8.21
C PRO A 111 -6.75 17.20 -9.29
N PHE A 112 -7.78 16.34 -9.27
CA PHE A 112 -8.71 16.18 -10.41
C PHE A 112 -9.43 17.46 -10.85
N MET A 113 -9.68 18.41 -9.95
CA MET A 113 -10.35 19.68 -10.28
C MET A 113 -9.39 20.77 -10.79
N THR A 114 -8.07 20.60 -10.63
CA THR A 114 -7.09 21.63 -11.01
C THR A 114 -7.04 21.84 -12.51
N PHE A 115 -7.14 20.77 -13.30
CA PHE A 115 -7.13 20.83 -14.75
C PHE A 115 -8.24 21.73 -15.32
N ALA A 116 -9.43 21.69 -14.70
CA ALA A 116 -10.61 22.43 -15.15
C ALA A 116 -10.48 23.95 -15.00
N GLN A 117 -9.51 24.45 -14.24
CA GLN A 117 -9.28 25.89 -14.11
C GLN A 117 -8.83 26.53 -15.43
N ALA A 118 -8.07 25.79 -16.24
CA ALA A 118 -7.63 26.23 -17.56
C ALA A 118 -8.71 26.05 -18.66
N TYR A 119 -9.77 25.29 -18.39
CA TYR A 119 -10.78 24.89 -19.38
C TYR A 119 -12.21 25.09 -18.82
N PRO A 120 -12.80 26.30 -18.93
CA PRO A 120 -14.11 26.62 -18.35
C PRO A 120 -15.26 25.71 -18.82
N ASN A 121 -15.22 25.26 -20.07
CA ASN A 121 -16.22 24.34 -20.62
C ASN A 121 -16.15 22.96 -19.95
N LEU A 122 -14.94 22.45 -19.70
CA LEU A 122 -14.73 21.19 -18.97
C LEU A 122 -15.17 21.33 -17.51
N LYS A 123 -14.90 22.49 -16.87
CA LYS A 123 -15.36 22.76 -15.51
C LYS A 123 -16.87 22.68 -15.36
N SER A 124 -17.60 23.05 -16.41
CA SER A 124 -19.06 23.05 -16.45
C SER A 124 -19.65 21.70 -16.89
N ASP A 125 -18.80 20.75 -17.29
CA ASP A 125 -19.21 19.41 -17.70
C ASP A 125 -19.63 18.60 -16.46
N ALA A 126 -20.91 18.23 -16.42
CA ALA A 126 -21.48 17.52 -15.28
C ALA A 126 -20.92 16.09 -15.12
N GLN A 127 -20.48 15.43 -16.20
CA GLN A 127 -19.84 14.12 -16.10
C GLN A 127 -18.43 14.25 -15.52
N PHE A 128 -17.67 15.26 -15.95
CA PHE A 128 -16.35 15.56 -15.42
C PHE A 128 -16.40 15.86 -13.91
N ALA A 129 -17.30 16.74 -13.48
CA ALA A 129 -17.44 17.13 -12.08
C ALA A 129 -17.73 15.91 -11.18
N ARG A 130 -18.74 15.10 -11.55
CA ARG A 130 -19.09 13.88 -10.82
C ARG A 130 -17.93 12.90 -10.73
N LEU A 131 -17.25 12.65 -11.84
CA LEU A 131 -16.15 11.68 -11.87
C LEU A 131 -14.94 12.18 -11.06
N SER A 132 -14.66 13.47 -11.11
CA SER A 132 -13.59 14.10 -10.32
C SER A 132 -13.86 14.00 -8.82
N ASP A 133 -15.11 14.16 -8.39
CA ASP A 133 -15.53 13.98 -6.99
C ASP A 133 -15.41 12.51 -6.55
N GLU A 134 -15.87 11.56 -7.38
CA GLU A 134 -15.74 10.12 -7.11
C GLU A 134 -14.27 9.68 -6.99
N LEU A 135 -13.42 10.17 -7.88
CA LEU A 135 -11.98 9.90 -7.86
C LEU A 135 -11.32 10.54 -6.63
N SER A 136 -11.67 11.78 -6.28
CA SER A 136 -11.17 12.43 -5.06
C SER A 136 -11.56 11.66 -3.80
N GLY A 137 -12.81 11.18 -3.73
CA GLY A 137 -13.26 10.30 -2.64
C GLY A 137 -12.50 8.96 -2.61
N THR A 138 -12.14 8.42 -3.77
CA THR A 138 -11.32 7.20 -3.86
C THR A 138 -9.89 7.42 -3.41
N GLU A 139 -9.27 8.56 -3.76
CA GLU A 139 -7.93 8.93 -3.26
C GLU A 139 -7.92 9.12 -1.74
N ASN A 140 -8.96 9.73 -1.17
CA ASN A 140 -9.08 9.88 0.28
C ASN A 140 -9.18 8.52 1.00
N ARG A 141 -10.01 7.60 0.49
CA ARG A 141 -10.11 6.24 1.03
C ARG A 141 -8.81 5.47 0.88
N LEU A 142 -8.13 5.63 -0.27
CA LEU A 142 -6.83 5.03 -0.52
C LEU A 142 -5.77 5.57 0.46
N ALA A 143 -5.76 6.86 0.75
CA ALA A 143 -4.84 7.45 1.71
C ALA A 143 -5.01 6.86 3.12
N VAL A 144 -6.25 6.69 3.58
CA VAL A 144 -6.56 6.04 4.86
C VAL A 144 -6.15 4.56 4.83
N ALA A 145 -6.52 3.82 3.78
CA ALA A 145 -6.16 2.40 3.64
C ALA A 145 -4.63 2.19 3.65
N ARG A 146 -3.87 3.08 3.01
CA ARG A 146 -2.40 3.05 3.02
C ARG A 146 -1.83 3.28 4.42
N LYS A 147 -2.41 4.22 5.19
CA LYS A 147 -2.03 4.45 6.58
C LYS A 147 -2.26 3.20 7.42
N ASP A 148 -3.46 2.62 7.37
CA ASP A 148 -3.82 1.43 8.15
C ASP A 148 -2.97 0.20 7.75
N TYR A 149 -2.67 0.05 6.46
CA TYR A 149 -1.76 -0.98 5.96
C TYR A 149 -0.32 -0.78 6.49
N ASN A 150 0.18 0.45 6.50
CA ASN A 150 1.51 0.73 7.03
C ASN A 150 1.59 0.52 8.55
N GLU A 151 0.55 0.88 9.30
CA GLU A 151 0.48 0.65 10.75
C GLU A 151 0.47 -0.84 11.09
N SER A 152 -0.37 -1.64 10.42
CA SER A 152 -0.38 -3.10 10.58
C SER A 152 0.94 -3.74 10.14
N THR A 153 1.52 -3.28 9.04
CA THR A 153 2.85 -3.73 8.56
C THR A 153 3.94 -3.43 9.58
N GLN A 154 3.91 -2.25 10.20
CA GLN A 154 4.85 -1.89 11.25
C GLN A 154 4.72 -2.81 12.47
N ASP A 155 3.49 -3.06 12.93
CA ASP A 155 3.23 -3.94 14.08
C ASP A 155 3.68 -5.38 13.80
N TYR A 156 3.35 -5.90 12.61
CA TYR A 156 3.78 -7.24 12.17
C TYR A 156 5.31 -7.34 12.06
N ASN A 157 5.96 -6.45 11.31
CA ASN A 157 7.42 -6.48 11.11
C ASN A 157 8.15 -6.29 12.44
N THR A 158 7.67 -5.40 13.31
CA THR A 158 8.25 -5.20 14.65
C THR A 158 8.11 -6.46 15.51
N SER A 159 6.94 -7.09 15.51
CA SER A 159 6.69 -8.32 16.27
C SER A 159 7.53 -9.48 15.75
N ARG A 160 7.64 -9.63 14.42
CA ARG A 160 8.48 -10.62 13.74
C ARG A 160 9.96 -10.47 14.11
N ASN A 161 10.46 -9.24 14.16
CA ASN A 161 11.88 -8.96 14.37
C ASN A 161 12.31 -8.91 15.85
N ARG A 162 11.38 -9.11 16.80
CA ARG A 162 11.69 -9.18 18.24
C ARG A 162 12.10 -10.58 18.66
N PHE A 163 13.00 -10.68 19.64
CA PHE A 163 13.32 -11.95 20.29
C PHE A 163 12.19 -12.36 21.27
N PRO A 164 11.78 -13.64 21.34
CA PRO A 164 12.29 -14.80 20.59
C PRO A 164 11.63 -15.04 19.22
N ALA A 165 10.65 -14.23 18.84
CA ALA A 165 9.87 -14.40 17.60
C ALA A 165 10.72 -14.47 16.33
N VAL A 166 11.82 -13.71 16.23
CA VAL A 166 12.73 -13.68 15.06
C VAL A 166 13.29 -15.05 14.69
N LEU A 167 13.60 -15.89 15.68
CA LEU A 167 14.12 -17.24 15.45
C LEU A 167 13.04 -18.13 14.82
N ILE A 168 11.83 -18.06 15.37
CA ILE A 168 10.68 -18.84 14.94
C ILE A 168 10.21 -18.35 13.56
N ALA A 169 10.21 -17.05 13.34
CA ALA A 169 9.84 -16.42 12.08
C ALA A 169 10.71 -16.92 10.91
N GLY A 170 12.03 -16.96 11.10
CA GLY A 170 12.98 -17.45 10.10
C GLY A 170 12.77 -18.93 9.77
N MET A 171 12.58 -19.77 10.79
CA MET A 171 12.35 -21.21 10.60
C MET A 171 10.99 -21.54 9.95
N MET A 172 9.96 -20.75 10.24
CA MET A 172 8.57 -21.02 9.82
C MET A 172 8.12 -20.20 8.60
N GLY A 173 9.05 -19.50 7.93
CA GLY A 173 8.80 -18.79 6.68
C GLY A 173 8.02 -17.48 6.81
N PHE A 174 7.96 -16.88 8.00
CA PHE A 174 7.43 -15.52 8.13
C PHE A 174 8.46 -14.55 7.53
N GLN A 175 8.05 -13.78 6.53
CA GLN A 175 8.86 -12.75 5.88
C GLN A 175 8.37 -11.37 6.27
N ASP A 176 9.23 -10.35 6.19
CA ASP A 176 8.79 -8.96 6.35
C ASP A 176 7.81 -8.58 5.23
N LYS A 177 6.88 -7.68 5.56
CA LYS A 177 5.92 -7.11 4.60
C LYS A 177 6.40 -5.72 4.17
N PRO A 178 6.27 -5.36 2.89
CA PRO A 178 6.71 -4.05 2.38
C PRO A 178 5.80 -2.93 2.91
N PHE A 179 6.35 -1.75 3.16
CA PHE A 179 5.54 -0.56 3.41
C PHE A 179 5.06 0.07 2.12
N PHE A 180 3.84 0.62 2.13
CA PHE A 180 3.38 1.53 1.09
C PHE A 180 4.09 2.88 1.27
N LYS A 181 5.13 3.12 0.48
CA LYS A 181 5.87 4.39 0.48
C LYS A 181 5.27 5.35 -0.56
N ALA A 182 5.12 6.62 -0.18
CA ALA A 182 4.91 7.69 -1.15
C ALA A 182 6.20 7.90 -1.95
N GLU A 183 6.08 8.37 -3.20
CA GLU A 183 7.24 8.79 -4.00
C GLU A 183 8.19 9.70 -3.20
N GLU A 184 9.49 9.45 -3.32
CA GLU A 184 10.54 10.24 -2.67
C GLU A 184 10.48 11.75 -3.04
N GLY A 185 9.80 12.10 -4.13
CA GLY A 185 9.56 13.48 -4.58
C GLY A 185 8.59 14.30 -3.71
N SER A 186 7.93 13.72 -2.70
CA SER A 186 7.08 14.46 -1.75
C SER A 186 7.86 15.16 -0.63
N LYS A 187 9.19 15.03 -0.57
CA LYS A 187 10.03 15.58 0.51
C LYS A 187 10.46 17.03 0.31
N THR A 188 10.25 17.62 -0.86
CA THR A 188 10.45 19.06 -1.08
C THR A 188 9.15 19.79 -0.74
N ALA A 189 9.02 20.21 0.52
CA ALA A 189 8.02 21.21 0.88
C ALA A 189 8.27 22.48 0.02
N PRO A 190 7.23 23.13 -0.53
CA PRO A 190 7.40 24.42 -1.19
C PRO A 190 8.02 25.41 -0.21
N VAL A 191 9.18 25.96 -0.54
CA VAL A 191 9.73 27.11 0.19
C VAL A 191 8.88 28.30 -0.22
N VAL A 192 8.00 28.74 0.69
CA VAL A 192 7.24 29.97 0.49
C VAL A 192 8.18 31.13 0.79
N ASP A 193 8.72 31.74 -0.26
CA ASP A 193 9.50 32.97 -0.19
C ASP A 193 8.55 34.17 -0.33
N PHE A 194 8.50 35.01 0.70
CA PHE A 194 7.72 36.25 0.73
C PHE A 194 8.55 37.48 0.37
N SER A 195 9.79 37.32 -0.10
CA SER A 195 10.59 38.46 -0.54
C SER A 195 10.02 39.06 -1.83
N LYS A 196 9.60 40.33 -1.72
CA LYS A 196 9.44 41.27 -2.82
C LYS A 196 10.68 42.15 -2.88
#